data_AF-A0A920UPW2-F1
#
_entry.id   AF-A0A920UPW2-F1
#
_cell.length_a   1.000
_cell.length_b   1.000
_cell.length_c   1.000
_cell.angle_alpha   90.00
_cell.angle_beta   90.00
_cell.angle_gamma   90.00
#
_symmetry.space_group_name_H-M   'P 1'
#
loop_
_entity.id
_entity.type
_entity.pdbx_description
1 polymer ?
#
loop_
_entity_poly.entity_id
_entity_poly.type
_entity_poly.pdbx_seq_one_letter_code
_entity_poly.pdbx_strand_id
1 'polypeptide(L)' 'MKKVNSEYTVSVNFDQRLYEQDITGSIAHVEMLAKQQIISDSDSSQIVSGLLQIRDEIESKVSNGISNLKICT' A
#
# COMPACT_ATOMS: atom_id res chain seq x y z
N MET A 1 -18.77 28.23 -7.19
CA MET A 1 -18.22 27.42 -6.09
C MET A 1 -18.45 25.94 -6.42
N LYS A 2 -17.35 25.18 -6.53
CA LYS A 2 -17.21 23.71 -6.46
C LYS A 2 -18.14 22.82 -7.31
N LYS A 3 -17.54 22.23 -8.35
CA LYS A 3 -17.73 20.80 -8.66
C LYS A 3 -16.40 20.26 -9.18
N VAL A 4 -15.56 19.80 -8.25
CA VAL A 4 -14.33 19.08 -8.59
C VAL A 4 -14.78 17.69 -8.98
N ASN A 5 -14.96 17.46 -10.28
CA ASN A 5 -15.20 16.15 -10.85
C ASN A 5 -13.83 15.45 -10.87
N SER A 6 -13.44 14.86 -9.73
CA SER A 6 -12.32 13.92 -9.73
C SER A 6 -12.84 12.61 -10.31
N GLU A 7 -13.01 12.58 -11.62
CA GLU A 7 -12.85 11.33 -12.36
C GLU A 7 -11.46 10.82 -11.93
N TYR A 8 -11.31 9.89 -10.99
CA TYR A 8 -11.67 8.47 -11.09
C TYR A 8 -11.27 7.85 -12.43
N THR A 9 -10.30 8.43 -13.13
CA THR A 9 -9.65 7.78 -14.27
C THR A 9 -8.40 7.04 -13.82
N VAL A 10 -8.62 5.84 -13.28
CA VAL A 10 -7.89 4.61 -13.64
C VAL A 10 -6.35 4.64 -13.63
N SER A 11 -5.69 5.30 -12.66
CA SER A 11 -4.31 4.93 -12.27
C SER A 11 -4.27 3.98 -11.06
N VAL A 12 -5.38 3.87 -10.32
CA VAL A 12 -5.49 3.01 -9.12
C VAL A 12 -5.37 1.50 -9.42
N ASN A 13 -5.70 1.06 -10.64
CA ASN A 13 -5.58 -0.35 -11.02
C ASN A 13 -4.22 -0.69 -11.64
N PHE A 14 -3.45 0.31 -12.10
CA PHE A 14 -2.14 0.08 -12.72
C PHE A 14 -1.01 0.07 -11.67
N ASP A 15 -1.13 0.90 -10.63
CA ASP A 15 -0.20 0.90 -9.49
C ASP A 15 -0.35 -0.34 -8.58
N GLN A 16 -1.42 -1.13 -8.74
CA GLN A 16 -1.66 -2.32 -7.91
C GLN A 16 -0.59 -3.41 -8.05
N ARG A 17 0.01 -3.59 -9.23
CA ARG A 17 1.10 -4.56 -9.40
C ARG A 17 2.46 -3.98 -9.01
N LEU A 18 2.60 -2.66 -9.02
CA LEU A 18 3.87 -1.98 -8.74
C LEU A 18 4.07 -1.80 -7.23
N TYR A 19 3.00 -1.57 -6.45
CA TYR A 19 3.14 -1.40 -4.99
C TYR A 19 3.63 -2.68 -4.29
N GLU A 20 3.24 -3.88 -4.74
CA GLU A 20 3.72 -5.13 -4.14
C GLU A 20 5.25 -5.24 -4.25
N GLN A 21 5.78 -4.82 -5.40
CA GLN A 21 7.21 -4.85 -5.70
C GLN A 21 7.96 -3.79 -4.88
N ASP A 22 7.39 -2.59 -4.75
CA ASP A 22 7.98 -1.50 -3.96
C ASP A 22 7.99 -1.80 -2.45
N ILE A 23 6.92 -2.40 -1.92
CA ILE A 23 6.83 -2.86 -0.53
C ILE A 23 7.84 -3.97 -0.27
N THR A 24 7.94 -4.95 -1.17
CA THR A 24 8.92 -6.04 -1.03
C THR A 24 10.36 -5.51 -1.08
N GLY A 25 10.64 -4.56 -1.99
CA GLY A 25 11.93 -3.89 -2.08
C GLY A 25 12.26 -3.08 -0.82
N SER A 26 11.27 -2.40 -0.25
CA SER A 26 11.40 -1.65 1.00
C SER A 26 11.69 -2.56 2.20
N ILE A 27 11.02 -3.72 2.30
CA ILE A 27 11.29 -4.73 3.34
C ILE A 27 12.73 -5.23 3.23
N ALA A 28 13.17 -5.62 2.03
CA ALA A 28 14.54 -6.09 1.81
C ALA A 28 15.59 -5.01 2.13
N HIS A 29 15.29 -3.75 1.82
CA HIS A 29 16.16 -2.62 2.15
C HIS A 29 16.29 -2.44 3.66
N VAL A 30 15.17 -2.48 4.40
CA VAL A 30 15.14 -2.34 5.86
C VAL A 30 15.84 -3.51 6.55
N GLU A 31 15.64 -4.74 6.09
CA GLU A 31 16.39 -5.92 6.57
C GLU A 31 17.90 -5.78 6.33
N MET A 32 18.29 -5.23 5.19
CA MET A 32 19.69 -4.96 4.88
C MET A 32 20.28 -3.89 5.82
N LEU A 33 19.55 -2.80 6.11
CA LEU A 33 19.96 -1.77 7.07
C LEU A 33 20.12 -2.32 8.49
N ALA A 34 19.24 -3.24 8.90
CA ALA A 34 19.34 -3.92 10.19
C ALA A 34 20.60 -4.81 10.27
N LYS A 35 20.89 -5.56 9.21
CA LYS A 35 22.13 -6.35 9.10
C LYS A 35 23.39 -5.49 9.14
N GLN A 36 23.34 -4.28 8.59
CA GLN A 36 24.44 -3.31 8.67
C GLN A 36 24.52 -2.59 10.02
N GLN A 37 23.66 -2.92 10.99
CA GLN A 37 23.59 -2.27 12.31
C GLN A 37 23.34 -0.75 12.24
N ILE A 38 22.72 -0.28 11.14
CA ILE A 38 22.33 1.13 10.98
C ILE A 38 21.05 1.42 11.77
N ILE A 39 20.14 0.44 11.82
CA ILE A 39 18.91 0.47 12.59
C ILE A 39 18.83 -0.76 13.50
N SER A 40 18.10 -0.65 14.60
CA SER A 40 17.88 -1.77 15.52
C SER A 40 16.96 -2.82 14.90
N ASP A 41 17.11 -4.10 15.25
CA ASP A 41 16.19 -5.16 14.80
C ASP A 41 14.73 -4.87 15.19
N SER A 42 14.53 -4.23 16.35
CA SER A 42 13.21 -3.74 16.78
C SER A 42 12.62 -2.70 15.83
N ASP A 43 13.43 -1.74 15.39
CA ASP A 43 13.00 -0.66 14.49
C ASP A 43 12.70 -1.22 13.09
N SER A 44 13.55 -2.13 12.62
CA SER A 44 13.34 -2.89 11.40
C SER A 44 12.00 -3.62 11.42
N SER A 45 11.72 -4.36 12.49
CA SER A 45 10.47 -5.11 12.64
C SER A 45 9.24 -4.20 12.70
N GLN A 46 9.35 -3.02 13.31
CA GLN A 46 8.28 -2.02 13.33
C GLN A 46 8.00 -1.46 11.93
N ILE A 47 9.03 -1.13 11.16
CA ILE A 47 8.89 -0.63 9.79
C ILE A 47 8.27 -1.69 8.89
N VAL A 48 8.75 -2.94 8.97
CA VAL A 48 8.19 -4.07 8.20
C VAL A 48 6.71 -4.27 8.55
N SER A 49 6.35 -4.23 9.83
CA SER A 49 4.95 -4.32 10.25
C SER A 49 4.09 -3.18 9.70
N GLY A 50 4.60 -1.95 9.67
CA GLY A 50 3.90 -0.80 9.10
C GLY A 50 3.70 -0.93 7.58
N LEU A 51 4.72 -1.40 6.87
CA LEU A 51 4.64 -1.66 5.42
C LEU A 51 3.60 -2.75 5.08
N LEU A 52 3.53 -3.82 5.88
CA LEU A 52 2.51 -4.86 5.74
C LEU A 52 1.11 -4.30 6.02
N GLN A 53 0.95 -3.45 7.03
CA GLN A 53 -0.33 -2.81 7.31
C GLN A 53 -0.78 -1.91 6.16
N ILE A 54 0.12 -1.13 5.58
CA ILE A 54 -0.18 -0.28 4.41
C ILE A 54 -0.60 -1.14 3.21
N ARG A 55 0.07 -2.28 2.98
CA ARG A 55 -0.32 -3.25 1.94
C ARG A 55 -1.78 -3.70 2.14
N ASP A 56 -2.10 -4.15 3.35
CA ASP A 56 -3.44 -4.66 3.68
C ASP A 56 -4.51 -3.55 3.59
N GLU A 57 -4.16 -2.31 3.95
CA GLU A 57 -5.03 -1.14 3.79
C GLU A 57 -5.30 -0.81 2.32
N ILE A 58 -4.29 -0.94 1.45
CA ILE A 58 -4.43 -0.74 0.00
C ILE A 58 -5.33 -1.83 -0.59
N GLU A 59 -5.08 -3.11 -0.29
CA GLU A 59 -5.93 -4.22 -0.73
C GLU A 59 -7.38 -4.06 -0.27
N SER A 60 -7.58 -3.70 1.01
CA SER A 60 -8.91 -3.48 1.59
C SER A 60 -9.64 -2.30 0.95
N LYS A 61 -8.95 -1.17 0.69
CA LYS A 61 -9.54 -0.02 0.00
C LYS A 61 -9.96 -0.35 -1.43
N VAL A 62 -9.18 -1.15 -2.14
CA VAL A 62 -9.53 -1.62 -3.48
C VAL A 62 -10.79 -2.49 -3.44
N SER A 63 -10.90 -3.41 -2.48
CA SER A 63 -12.08 -4.26 -2.34
C SER A 63 -13.35 -3.47 -1.98
N ASN A 64 -13.24 -2.43 -1.17
CA ASN A 64 -14.39 -1.60 -0.75
C ASN A 64 -14.93 -0.68 -1.87
N GLY A 65 -14.13 -0.41 -2.91
CA GLY A 65 -14.57 0.37 -4.08
C GLY A 65 -15.55 -0.37 -5.00
N ILE A 66 -15.58 -1.70 -4.94
CA ILE A 66 -16.40 -2.55 -5.83
C ILE A 66 -17.81 -2.79 -5.25
N SER A 67 -17.98 -2.62 -3.93
CA SER A 67 -19.23 -2.87 -3.21
C SER A 67 -20.36 -1.87 -3.54
N ASN A 68 -20.04 -0.68 -4.05
CA ASN A 68 -21.04 0.36 -4.38
C ASN A 68 -21.70 0.21 -5.75
N LEU A 69 -21.32 -0.78 -6.57
CA LEU A 69 -21.97 -1.03 -7.87
C LEU A 69 -23.14 -2.02 -7.77
N LYS A 70 -23.42 -2.58 -6.58
CA LYS A 70 -24.41 -3.67 -6.38
C LYS A 70 -25.68 -3.23 -5.64
N ILE A 71 -26.08 -1.96 -5.80
CA ILE A 71 -27.36 -1.41 -5.30
C ILE A 71 -28.37 -1.13 -6.42
N CYS A 72 -28.12 -1.60 -7.64
CA CYS A 72 -29.07 -1.56 -8.75
C CYS A 72 -29.40 -2.98 -9.22
N THR A 73 -30.05 -3.76 -8.37
CA THR A 73 -30.87 -4.91 -8.76
C THR A 73 -31.97 -5.05 -7.73
#